data_AF-A0A540V6Z6-F1
#
_entry.id   AF-A0A540V6Z6-F1
#
_cell.length_a   1.000
_cell.length_b   1.000
_cell.length_c   1.000
_cell.angle_alpha   90.00
_cell.angle_beta   90.00
_cell.angle_gamma   90.00
#
_symmetry.space_group_name_H-M   'P 1'
#
loop_
_entity.id
_entity.type
_entity.pdbx_description
1 polymer ?
#
loop_
_entity_poly.entity_id
_entity_poly.type
_entity_poly.pdbx_seq_one_letter_code
_entity_poly.pdbx_strand_id
1 'polypeptide(L)'
;MLTLLRTLARGAAAQAREDAYDRHALLVLDQQIRETAADLERGRRTLAAAMAGDGAEARRLAEVEARAADLETRAVAALSAGREDLAREAAEAIANLEAERDALCRSRATFAAEVAR
;
A
#
# COMPACT_ATOMS: atom_id res chain seq x y z
N MET A 1 47.48 49.22 2.25
CA MET A 1 47.58 48.30 3.42
C MET A 1 46.20 47.75 3.83
N LEU A 2 45.17 48.58 4.08
CA LEU A 2 43.82 48.10 4.45
C LEU A 2 43.12 47.22 3.39
N THR A 3 43.38 47.49 2.11
CA THR A 3 42.85 46.71 0.98
C THR A 3 43.43 45.31 0.93
N LEU A 4 44.73 45.15 1.21
CA LEU A 4 45.40 43.85 1.26
C LEU A 4 44.84 42.96 2.38
N LEU A 5 44.66 43.53 3.58
CA LEU A 5 44.08 42.85 4.73
C LEU A 5 42.62 42.42 4.48
N ARG A 6 41.82 43.25 3.82
CA ARG A 6 40.45 42.90 3.41
C ARG A 6 40.40 41.78 2.39
N THR A 7 41.34 41.75 1.44
CA THR A 7 41.44 40.67 0.45
C THR A 7 41.86 39.36 1.10
N LEU A 8 42.84 39.39 2.01
CA LEU A 8 43.25 38.21 2.77
C LEU A 8 42.14 37.68 3.68
N ALA A 9 41.38 38.56 4.35
CA ALA A 9 40.23 38.15 5.16
C ALA A 9 39.11 37.51 4.33
N ARG A 10 38.84 38.02 3.12
CA ARG A 10 37.88 37.40 2.18
C ARG A 10 38.39 36.07 1.63
N GLY A 11 39.69 35.95 1.34
CA GLY A 11 40.33 34.71 0.92
C GLY A 11 40.28 33.65 2.01
N ALA A 12 40.62 33.99 3.25
CA ALA A 12 40.52 33.09 4.40
C ALA A 12 39.07 32.65 4.67
N ALA A 13 38.09 33.54 4.50
CA ALA A 13 36.67 33.19 4.63
C ALA A 13 36.14 32.34 3.46
N ALA A 14 36.71 32.47 2.25
CA ALA A 14 36.39 31.61 1.11
C ALA A 14 36.96 30.21 1.30
N GLN A 15 38.23 30.12 1.70
CA GLN A 15 38.92 28.86 1.94
C GLN A 15 38.36 28.10 3.14
N ALA A 16 38.00 28.80 4.23
CA ALA A 16 37.27 28.18 5.35
C ALA A 16 35.87 27.66 4.94
N ARG A 17 35.26 28.22 3.90
CA ARG A 17 33.96 27.79 3.37
C ARG A 17 34.10 26.55 2.49
N GLU A 18 35.13 26.49 1.65
CA GLU A 18 35.53 25.30 0.89
C GLU A 18 35.93 24.15 1.82
N ASP A 19 36.81 24.40 2.81
CA ASP A 19 37.24 23.39 3.77
C ASP A 19 36.10 22.92 4.70
N ALA A 20 35.08 23.76 4.94
CA ALA A 20 33.88 23.38 5.68
C ALA A 20 32.93 22.55 4.81
N TYR A 21 32.78 22.90 3.53
CA TYR A 21 32.01 22.10 2.59
C TYR A 21 32.63 20.71 2.42
N ASP A 22 33.94 20.60 2.19
CA ASP A 22 34.61 19.32 2.01
C ASP A 22 34.65 18.48 3.30
N ARG A 23 34.83 19.10 4.47
CA ARG A 23 34.78 18.36 5.75
C ARG A 23 33.39 17.84 6.09
N HIS A 24 32.33 18.56 5.74
CA HIS A 24 30.97 18.20 6.13
C HIS A 24 30.19 17.50 5.02
N ALA A 25 30.62 17.57 3.75
CA ALA A 25 29.94 16.91 2.64
C ALA A 25 29.84 15.40 2.82
N LEU A 26 30.94 14.73 3.23
CA LEU A 26 30.92 13.29 3.50
C LEU A 26 30.05 12.92 4.70
N LEU A 27 30.00 13.78 5.73
CA LEU A 27 29.15 13.58 6.90
C LEU A 27 27.66 13.77 6.58
N VAL A 28 27.33 14.77 5.76
CA VAL A 28 25.98 15.00 5.25
C VAL A 28 25.54 13.85 4.35
N LEU A 29 26.41 13.36 3.46
CA LEU A 29 26.13 12.19 2.62
C LEU A 29 25.92 10.92 3.46
N ASP A 30 26.75 10.64 4.47
CA ASP A 30 26.55 9.49 5.37
C ASP A 30 25.20 9.58 6.09
N GLN A 31 24.82 10.78 6.55
CA GLN A 31 23.53 11.00 7.18
C GLN A 31 22.37 10.82 6.20
N GLN A 32 22.48 11.35 4.99
CA GLN A 32 21.47 11.15 3.93
C GLN A 32 21.31 9.68 3.56
N ILE A 33 22.40 8.91 3.53
CA ILE A 33 22.35 7.46 3.30
C ILE A 33 21.60 6.76 4.44
N ARG A 34 21.89 7.10 5.69
CA ARG A 34 21.19 6.51 6.86
C ARG A 34 19.70 6.84 6.86
N GLU A 35 19.35 8.10 6.57
CA GLU A 35 17.96 8.55 6.47
C GLU A 35 17.22 7.83 5.34
N THR A 36 17.81 7.80 4.15
CA THR A 36 17.23 7.10 2.99
C THR A 36 17.08 5.60 3.26
N ALA A 37 18.03 4.96 3.93
CA ALA A 37 17.94 3.56 4.33
C ALA A 37 16.79 3.33 5.33
N ALA A 38 16.62 4.24 6.30
CA ALA A 38 15.50 4.19 7.24
C ALA A 38 14.15 4.40 6.54
N ASP A 39 14.07 5.32 5.59
CA ASP A 39 12.88 5.55 4.76
C ASP A 39 12.53 4.34 3.90
N LEU A 40 13.53 3.71 3.26
CA LEU A 40 13.34 2.50 2.48
C LEU A 40 12.79 1.37 3.34
N GLU A 41 13.34 1.17 4.53
CA GLU A 41 12.88 0.13 5.47
C GLU A 41 11.45 0.42 5.95
N ARG A 42 11.09 1.67 6.21
CA ARG A 42 9.71 2.08 6.49
C ARG A 42 8.79 1.75 5.32
N GLY A 43 9.19 2.10 4.09
CA GLY A 43 8.43 1.81 2.88
C GLY A 43 8.19 0.31 2.68
N ARG A 44 9.22 -0.52 2.89
CA ARG A 44 9.10 -1.99 2.83
C ARG A 44 8.08 -2.55 3.81
N ARG A 45 8.06 -2.04 5.05
CA ARG A 45 7.09 -2.47 6.07
C ARG A 45 5.67 -2.06 5.69
N THR A 46 5.48 -0.85 5.19
CA THR A 46 4.18 -0.39 4.69
C THR A 46 3.70 -1.25 3.53
N LEU A 47 4.56 -1.57 2.56
CA LEU A 47 4.22 -2.47 1.45
C LEU A 47 3.85 -3.87 1.95
N ALA A 48 4.63 -4.42 2.88
CA ALA A 48 4.35 -5.74 3.46
C ALA A 48 2.99 -5.77 4.18
N ALA A 49 2.66 -4.73 4.95
CA ALA A 49 1.36 -4.59 5.60
C ALA A 49 0.22 -4.49 4.57
N ALA A 50 0.43 -3.74 3.48
CA ALA A 50 -0.54 -3.59 2.42
C ALA A 50 -0.78 -4.92 1.65
N MET A 51 0.29 -5.66 1.35
CA MET A 51 0.20 -7.01 0.75
C MET A 51 -0.51 -8.01 1.67
N ALA A 52 -0.27 -7.93 2.98
CA ALA A 52 -0.97 -8.77 3.94
C ALA A 52 -2.48 -8.45 3.98
N GLY A 53 -2.83 -7.16 3.90
CA GLY A 53 -4.21 -6.69 3.75
C GLY A 53 -4.88 -7.21 2.48
N ASP A 54 -4.25 -7.03 1.31
CA ASP A 54 -4.79 -7.55 0.05
C ASP A 54 -4.97 -9.08 0.07
N GLY A 55 -4.01 -9.80 0.66
CA GLY A 55 -4.12 -11.25 0.84
C GLY A 55 -5.23 -11.69 1.81
N ALA A 56 -5.62 -10.86 2.78
CA ALA A 56 -6.78 -11.12 3.63
C ALA A 56 -8.09 -10.88 2.87
N GLU A 57 -8.17 -9.77 2.11
CA GLU A 57 -9.33 -9.47 1.26
C GLU A 57 -9.52 -10.53 0.16
N ALA A 58 -8.43 -11.05 -0.43
CA ALA A 58 -8.47 -12.15 -1.38
C ALA A 58 -9.07 -13.43 -0.79
N ARG A 59 -8.70 -13.77 0.44
CA ARG A 59 -9.25 -14.92 1.16
C ARG A 59 -10.74 -14.73 1.46
N ARG A 60 -11.12 -13.55 1.93
CA ARG A 60 -12.52 -13.20 2.17
C ARG A 60 -13.37 -13.30 0.90
N LEU A 61 -12.86 -12.81 -0.23
CA LEU A 61 -13.53 -12.93 -1.52
C LEU A 61 -13.78 -14.40 -1.89
N ALA A 62 -12.76 -15.26 -1.77
CA ALA A 62 -12.89 -16.69 -2.04
C ALA A 62 -13.91 -17.38 -1.11
N GLU A 63 -13.98 -16.99 0.16
CA GLU A 63 -14.98 -17.52 1.09
C GLU A 63 -16.41 -17.10 0.72
N VAL A 64 -16.61 -15.85 0.31
CA VAL A 64 -17.92 -15.34 -0.15
C VAL A 64 -18.37 -16.08 -1.42
N GLU A 65 -17.47 -16.24 -2.39
CA GLU A 65 -17.74 -16.99 -3.63
C GLU A 65 -18.09 -18.46 -3.35
N ALA A 66 -17.35 -19.12 -2.45
CA ALA A 66 -17.63 -20.51 -2.08
C ALA A 66 -18.99 -20.66 -1.40
N ARG A 67 -19.37 -19.72 -0.52
CA ARG A 67 -20.69 -19.70 0.14
C ARG A 67 -21.82 -19.47 -0.85
N ALA A 68 -21.63 -18.56 -1.81
CA ALA A 68 -22.61 -18.31 -2.87
C ALA A 68 -22.84 -19.59 -3.70
N ALA A 69 -21.79 -20.27 -4.13
CA ALA A 69 -21.89 -21.51 -4.90
C ALA A 69 -22.59 -22.67 -4.14
N ASP A 70 -22.32 -22.81 -2.84
CA ASP A 70 -23.02 -23.79 -1.99
C ASP A 70 -24.51 -23.45 -1.85
N LEU A 71 -24.85 -22.16 -1.65
CA LEU A 71 -26.25 -21.71 -1.62
C LEU A 71 -26.96 -21.90 -2.96
N GLU A 72 -26.29 -21.66 -4.09
CA GLU A 72 -26.84 -21.91 -5.43
C GLU A 72 -27.20 -23.39 -5.61
N THR A 73 -26.29 -24.28 -5.21
CA THR A 73 -26.53 -25.74 -5.26
C THR A 73 -27.76 -26.12 -4.43
N ARG A 74 -27.90 -25.54 -3.23
CA ARG A 74 -29.04 -25.77 -2.33
C ARG A 74 -30.33 -25.15 -2.88
N ALA A 75 -30.27 -23.98 -3.49
CA ALA A 75 -31.41 -23.32 -4.11
C ALA A 75 -31.97 -24.16 -5.25
N VAL A 76 -31.10 -24.68 -6.14
CA VAL A 76 -31.49 -25.58 -7.23
C VAL A 76 -32.12 -26.87 -6.70
N ALA A 77 -31.55 -27.45 -5.63
CA ALA A 77 -32.13 -28.63 -4.99
C ALA A 77 -33.51 -28.33 -4.37
N ALA A 78 -33.69 -27.17 -3.75
CA ALA A 78 -34.96 -26.73 -3.17
C ALA A 78 -36.03 -26.53 -4.26
N LEU A 79 -35.69 -25.89 -5.38
CA LEU A 79 -36.57 -25.75 -6.54
C LEU A 79 -36.99 -27.12 -7.09
N SER A 80 -36.03 -28.04 -7.25
CA SER A 80 -36.30 -29.40 -7.73
C SER A 80 -37.21 -30.19 -6.78
N ALA A 81 -37.19 -29.86 -5.49
CA ALA A 81 -38.04 -30.44 -4.46
C ALA A 81 -39.38 -29.71 -4.27
N GLY A 82 -39.70 -28.70 -5.10
CA GLY A 82 -40.92 -27.89 -5.00
C GLY A 82 -40.97 -26.96 -3.79
N ARG A 83 -39.83 -26.70 -3.14
CA ARG A 83 -39.73 -25.83 -1.95
C ARG A 83 -39.33 -24.42 -2.37
N GLU A 84 -40.24 -23.74 -3.05
CA GLU A 84 -40.00 -22.40 -3.62
C GLU A 84 -39.65 -21.35 -2.56
N ASP A 85 -40.21 -21.45 -1.34
CA ASP A 85 -39.87 -20.53 -0.25
C ASP A 85 -38.39 -20.60 0.15
N LEU A 86 -37.84 -21.81 0.29
CA LEU A 86 -36.42 -22.00 0.60
C LEU A 86 -35.52 -21.57 -0.55
N ALA A 87 -35.96 -21.76 -1.80
CA ALA A 87 -35.23 -21.29 -2.97
C ALA A 87 -35.19 -19.75 -3.02
N ARG A 88 -36.29 -19.09 -2.66
CA ARG A 88 -36.38 -17.63 -2.59
C ARG A 88 -35.48 -17.07 -1.48
N GLU A 89 -35.51 -17.66 -0.30
CA GLU A 89 -34.59 -17.28 0.79
C GLU A 89 -33.12 -17.47 0.40
N ALA A 90 -32.79 -18.57 -0.28
CA ALA A 90 -31.44 -18.81 -0.78
C ALA A 90 -31.03 -17.77 -1.84
N ALA A 91 -31.95 -17.39 -2.75
CA ALA A 91 -31.70 -16.36 -3.76
C ALA A 91 -31.46 -14.97 -3.12
N GLU A 92 -32.24 -14.60 -2.09
CA GLU A 92 -32.03 -13.37 -1.33
C GLU A 92 -30.66 -13.38 -0.62
N ALA A 93 -30.27 -14.51 -0.03
CA ALA A 93 -28.97 -14.67 0.59
C ALA A 93 -27.81 -14.58 -0.42
N ILE A 94 -27.95 -15.19 -1.60
CA ILE A 94 -26.98 -15.09 -2.70
C ILE A 94 -26.83 -13.64 -3.14
N ALA A 95 -27.93 -12.91 -3.37
CA ALA A 95 -27.88 -11.51 -3.79
C ALA A 95 -27.10 -10.63 -2.79
N ASN A 96 -27.24 -10.88 -1.49
CA ASN A 96 -26.46 -10.19 -0.47
C ASN A 96 -24.96 -10.53 -0.54
N LEU A 97 -24.61 -11.80 -0.74
CA LEU A 97 -23.22 -12.23 -0.91
C LEU A 97 -22.59 -11.67 -2.19
N GLU A 98 -23.35 -11.56 -3.29
CA GLU A 98 -22.87 -10.96 -4.53
C GLU A 98 -22.60 -9.46 -4.37
N ALA A 99 -23.48 -8.74 -3.64
CA ALA A 99 -23.24 -7.34 -3.32
C ALA A 99 -21.96 -7.16 -2.48
N GLU A 100 -21.69 -8.07 -1.53
CA GLU A 100 -20.45 -8.09 -0.76
C GLU A 100 -19.24 -8.39 -1.66
N ARG A 101 -19.31 -9.42 -2.50
CA ARG A 101 -18.29 -9.78 -3.49
C ARG A 101 -17.92 -8.58 -4.37
N ASP A 102 -18.92 -7.89 -4.90
CA ASP A 102 -18.71 -6.75 -5.80
C ASP A 102 -18.10 -5.55 -5.08
N ALA A 103 -18.43 -5.34 -3.79
CA ALA A 103 -17.75 -4.34 -2.96
C ALA A 103 -16.28 -4.68 -2.72
N LEU A 104 -15.98 -5.95 -2.39
CA LEU A 104 -14.61 -6.43 -2.20
C LEU A 104 -13.78 -6.30 -3.49
N CYS A 105 -14.35 -6.71 -4.62
CA CYS A 105 -13.68 -6.66 -5.92
C CYS A 105 -13.35 -5.21 -6.33
N ARG A 106 -14.26 -4.26 -6.10
CA ARG A 106 -14.01 -2.82 -6.33
C ARG A 106 -12.92 -2.25 -5.43
N SER A 107 -12.91 -2.63 -4.16
CA SER A 107 -11.87 -2.21 -3.21
C SER A 107 -10.49 -2.68 -3.68
N ARG A 108 -10.38 -3.96 -4.05
CA ARG A 108 -9.13 -4.55 -4.55
C ARG A 108 -8.70 -3.96 -5.89
N ALA A 109 -9.62 -3.68 -6.80
CA ALA A 109 -9.30 -3.03 -8.07
C ALA A 109 -8.72 -1.62 -7.86
N THR A 110 -9.29 -0.85 -6.93
CA THR A 110 -8.77 0.47 -6.54
C THR A 110 -7.38 0.35 -5.95
N PHE A 111 -7.17 -0.60 -5.04
CA PHE A 111 -5.88 -0.85 -4.42
C PHE A 111 -4.81 -1.24 -5.46
N ALA A 112 -5.14 -2.14 -6.39
CA ALA A 112 -4.25 -2.56 -7.47
C ALA A 112 -3.87 -1.38 -8.38
N ALA A 113 -4.81 -0.47 -8.67
CA ALA A 113 -4.53 0.74 -9.44
C ALA A 113 -3.59 1.70 -8.71
N GLU A 114 -3.75 1.88 -7.39
CA GLU A 114 -2.84 2.71 -6.58
C GLU A 114 -1.45 2.10 -6.42
N VAL A 115 -1.33 0.76 -6.33
CA VAL A 115 -0.02 0.08 -6.25
C VAL A 115 0.76 0.14 -7.58
N ALA A 116 0.05 0.18 -8.71
CA ALA A 116 0.68 0.26 -10.04
C ALA A 116 1.15 1.68 -10.43
N ARG A 117 0.82 2.69 -9.62
CA ARG A 117 1.12 4.11 -9.87
C ARG A 117 2.51 4.50 -9.36
#